data_AF-A0A9R1QAJ8-F1
#
_entry.id   AF-A0A9R1QAJ8-F1
#
_cell.length_a   1.000
_cell.length_b   1.000
_cell.length_c   1.000
_cell.angle_alpha   90.00
_cell.angle_beta   90.00
_cell.angle_gamma   90.00
#
_symmetry.space_group_name_H-M   'P 1'
#
loop_
_entity.id
_entity.type
_entity.pdbx_description
1 polymer ?
#
loop_
_entity_poly.entity_id
_entity_poly.type
_entity_poly.pdbx_seq_one_letter_code
_entity_poly.pdbx_strand_id
1 'polypeptide(L)'
;MEVHNLKECQDLLLGLQLLMHKGLYKDTKKNEMNLGICSRSNDVVEPMIKPQWFVNCHTMAKAGLDAVRSKKIEIIPQQYEQDWYRWLENIRDWCVSRQLWWGHRVPAWYVTLEDEQLNDLGSNNDRWIVARNECDAMLEAQKKYPGKKFQLNQDPDVLDTWFSSGLFPLTVLGWPDDTADLRAFYPTSVLETGLDILFFWVARMVMMGMQLGGDVPFQKVYLHPMIRDAHGRKMSKSLGNVVDPLEVINGTTLEDLLKRLEEGNLDPNELSVAREGKKKDFPDGIAECGTDALRFALISYTSQSDKINLDIKRVVGYRQWCNKLWNAIRFAMGKLGDHYTPPATIVVSSMPPVCKWILSVLNKAIGKTVTSLEAYKFADATSAIYSWWQYQLCDVFIEAVKPYFFNDSQEFDSARAACRDALWVCLDNGLRLLHPFMPYVTEELWQRLPQPKDSCRKNSIMISEYPSGQMINLKVNLVLSWIL
;
A
#
# COMPACT_ATOMS: atom_id res chain seq x y z
N MET A 1 -30.88 -11.18 -13.39
CA MET A 1 -30.89 -10.33 -12.20
C MET A 1 -32.32 -10.24 -11.74
N GLU A 2 -32.65 -10.92 -10.65
CA GLU A 2 -33.90 -10.67 -9.94
C GLU A 2 -33.78 -9.26 -9.35
N VAL A 3 -34.59 -8.33 -9.83
CA VAL A 3 -34.55 -6.93 -9.42
C VAL A 3 -35.31 -6.83 -8.10
N HIS A 4 -34.61 -6.52 -7.00
CA HIS A 4 -35.22 -6.38 -5.68
C HIS A 4 -36.20 -5.16 -5.59
N ASN A 5 -36.24 -4.27 -6.59
CA ASN A 5 -37.27 -3.23 -6.77
C ASN A 5 -38.46 -3.71 -7.61
N LEU A 6 -39.05 -4.86 -7.23
CA LEU A 6 -40.23 -5.42 -7.90
C LEU A 6 -41.37 -4.41 -8.05
N LYS A 7 -41.58 -3.54 -7.05
CA LYS A 7 -42.70 -2.60 -7.04
C LYS A 7 -42.60 -1.52 -8.12
N GLU A 8 -41.47 -0.85 -8.26
CA GLU A 8 -41.30 0.19 -9.30
C GLU A 8 -41.29 -0.41 -10.71
N CYS A 9 -40.68 -1.59 -10.88
CA CYS A 9 -40.76 -2.31 -12.15
C CYS A 9 -42.22 -2.73 -12.46
N GLN A 10 -42.99 -3.13 -11.45
CA GLN A 10 -44.43 -3.41 -11.60
C GLN A 10 -45.22 -2.13 -11.92
N ASP A 11 -44.91 -1.01 -11.29
CA ASP A 11 -45.55 0.28 -11.55
C ASP A 11 -45.28 0.77 -12.99
N LEU A 12 -44.07 0.54 -13.52
CA LEU A 12 -43.75 0.80 -14.93
C LEU A 12 -44.57 -0.07 -15.88
N LEU A 13 -44.75 -1.37 -15.57
CA LEU A 13 -45.59 -2.26 -16.36
C LEU A 13 -47.06 -1.83 -16.35
N LEU A 14 -47.57 -1.42 -15.17
CA LEU A 14 -48.92 -0.89 -15.03
C LEU A 14 -49.10 0.42 -15.81
N GLY A 15 -48.12 1.33 -15.74
CA GLY A 15 -48.09 2.55 -16.53
C GLY A 15 -48.16 2.28 -18.03
N LEU A 16 -47.46 1.25 -18.51
CA LEU A 16 -47.47 0.83 -19.90
C LEU A 16 -48.85 0.29 -20.32
N GLN A 17 -49.50 -0.51 -19.49
CA GLN A 17 -50.88 -0.98 -19.72
C GLN A 17 -51.88 0.19 -19.80
N LEU A 18 -51.74 1.20 -18.94
CA LEU A 18 -52.59 2.40 -18.96
C LEU A 18 -52.39 3.21 -20.25
N LEU A 19 -51.16 3.34 -20.73
CA LEU A 19 -50.85 4.01 -22.00
C LEU A 19 -51.47 3.25 -23.19
N MET A 20 -51.45 1.92 -23.17
CA MET A 20 -52.11 1.08 -24.18
C MET A 20 -53.63 1.30 -24.18
N HIS A 21 -54.26 1.29 -23.00
CA HIS A 21 -55.70 1.52 -22.88
C HIS A 21 -56.12 2.92 -23.37
N LYS A 22 -55.27 3.94 -23.17
CA LYS A 22 -55.52 5.31 -23.65
C LYS A 22 -55.19 5.54 -25.13
N GLY A 23 -54.72 4.53 -25.86
CA GLY A 23 -54.29 4.67 -27.26
C GLY A 23 -53.05 5.55 -27.45
N LEU A 24 -52.27 5.78 -26.39
CA LEU A 24 -51.04 6.60 -26.39
C LEU A 24 -49.78 5.76 -26.55
N TYR A 25 -49.89 4.44 -26.40
CA TYR A 25 -48.79 3.51 -26.63
C TYR A 25 -48.54 3.32 -28.13
N LYS A 26 -47.27 3.42 -28.56
CA LYS A 26 -46.86 3.27 -29.95
C LYS A 26 -46.15 1.95 -30.21
N ASP A 27 -44.99 1.74 -29.58
CA ASP A 27 -44.20 0.52 -29.68
C ASP A 27 -43.33 0.32 -28.42
N THR A 28 -42.81 -0.89 -28.26
CA THR A 28 -41.77 -1.23 -27.27
C THR A 28 -40.56 -1.73 -28.03
N LYS A 29 -39.39 -1.18 -27.70
CA LYS A 29 -38.10 -1.62 -28.25
C LYS A 29 -37.17 -1.99 -27.12
N LYS A 30 -36.41 -3.06 -27.33
CA LYS A 30 -35.32 -3.42 -26.41
C LYS A 30 -34.28 -2.30 -26.44
N ASN A 31 -33.97 -1.75 -25.27
CA ASN A 31 -32.93 -0.75 -25.11
C ASN A 31 -31.85 -1.31 -24.19
N GLU A 32 -30.64 -1.47 -24.71
CA GLU A 32 -29.50 -1.84 -23.89
C GLU A 32 -29.02 -0.59 -23.15
N MET A 33 -28.93 -0.68 -21.82
CA MET A 33 -28.57 0.45 -20.97
C MET A 33 -27.63 0.03 -19.85
N ASN A 34 -26.76 0.96 -19.46
CA ASN A 34 -25.93 0.82 -18.27
C ASN A 34 -26.66 1.43 -17.07
N LEU A 35 -27.04 0.58 -16.12
CA LEU A 35 -27.69 1.01 -14.90
C LEU A 35 -26.65 1.42 -13.86
N GLY A 36 -26.94 2.50 -13.11
CA GLY A 36 -26.18 2.85 -11.92
C GLY A 36 -26.44 1.82 -10.84
N ILE A 37 -25.38 1.20 -10.32
CA ILE A 37 -25.48 0.14 -9.31
C ILE A 37 -24.71 0.55 -8.06
N CYS A 38 -25.32 0.34 -6.89
CA CYS A 38 -24.69 0.57 -5.61
C CYS A 38 -23.50 -0.38 -5.45
N SER A 39 -22.29 0.15 -5.29
CA SER A 39 -21.07 -0.64 -5.16
C SER A 39 -21.01 -1.57 -3.93
N ARG A 40 -21.96 -1.45 -3.00
CA ARG A 40 -22.02 -2.23 -1.76
C ARG A 40 -23.16 -3.26 -1.77
N SER A 41 -24.38 -2.84 -2.09
CA SER A 41 -25.54 -3.74 -2.08
C SER A 41 -25.84 -4.36 -3.44
N ASN A 42 -25.27 -3.82 -4.52
CA ASN A 42 -25.61 -4.15 -5.91
C ASN A 42 -27.04 -3.78 -6.34
N ASP A 43 -27.77 -2.99 -5.54
CA ASP A 43 -29.08 -2.46 -5.94
C ASP A 43 -28.94 -1.39 -7.03
N VAL A 44 -30.01 -1.21 -7.81
CA VAL A 44 -30.10 -0.13 -8.80
C VAL A 44 -30.25 1.20 -8.05
N VAL A 45 -29.42 2.18 -8.41
CA VAL A 45 -29.43 3.52 -7.81
C VAL A 45 -30.51 4.37 -8.48
N GLU A 46 -31.38 4.96 -7.67
CA GLU A 46 -32.38 5.93 -8.10
C GLU A 46 -31.92 7.37 -7.81
N PRO A 47 -31.89 8.26 -8.83
CA PRO A 47 -31.68 9.68 -8.61
C PRO A 47 -32.93 10.34 -7.98
N MET A 48 -32.78 10.89 -6.78
CA MET A 48 -33.85 11.60 -6.08
C MET A 48 -33.43 13.03 -5.72
N ILE A 49 -34.37 13.97 -5.76
CA ILE A 49 -34.16 15.31 -5.22
C ILE A 49 -34.37 15.24 -3.71
N LYS A 50 -33.30 15.51 -2.94
CA LYS A 50 -33.33 15.51 -1.48
C LYS A 50 -32.39 16.58 -0.94
N PRO A 51 -32.80 17.36 0.09
CA PRO A 51 -31.87 18.23 0.81
C PRO A 51 -30.70 17.43 1.38
N GLN A 52 -29.47 17.87 1.12
CA GLN A 52 -28.23 17.22 1.56
C GLN A 52 -27.13 18.27 1.78
N TRP A 53 -26.09 17.90 2.51
CA TRP A 53 -24.90 18.73 2.72
C TRP A 53 -23.89 18.53 1.60
N PHE A 54 -23.46 19.63 0.99
CA PHE A 54 -22.48 19.64 -0.09
C PHE A 54 -21.27 20.51 0.26
N VAL A 55 -20.09 20.04 -0.13
CA VAL A 55 -18.85 20.82 -0.09
C VAL A 55 -18.48 21.26 -1.50
N ASN A 56 -18.27 22.56 -1.69
CA ASN A 56 -17.78 23.10 -2.95
C ASN A 56 -16.32 22.69 -3.16
N CYS A 57 -16.06 21.90 -4.19
CA CYS A 57 -14.72 21.35 -4.42
C CYS A 57 -13.89 22.17 -5.42
N HIS A 58 -14.47 23.14 -6.12
CA HIS A 58 -13.84 23.75 -7.29
C HIS A 58 -12.52 24.46 -6.97
N THR A 59 -12.49 25.26 -5.89
CA THR A 59 -11.28 25.99 -5.48
C THR A 59 -10.20 25.04 -4.98
N MET A 60 -10.56 24.05 -4.15
CA MET A 60 -9.62 23.06 -3.63
C MET A 60 -9.07 22.14 -4.73
N ALA A 61 -9.90 21.76 -5.70
CA ALA A 61 -9.48 20.96 -6.85
C ALA A 61 -8.47 21.73 -7.71
N LYS A 62 -8.71 23.02 -7.95
CA LYS A 62 -7.74 23.88 -8.66
C LYS A 62 -6.40 23.92 -7.93
N ALA A 63 -6.41 24.11 -6.60
CA ALA A 63 -5.18 24.08 -5.81
C ALA A 63 -4.44 22.72 -5.92
N GLY A 64 -5.17 21.60 -5.90
CA GLY A 64 -4.60 20.27 -6.10
C GLY A 64 -4.05 20.02 -7.51
N LEU A 65 -4.68 20.57 -8.54
CA LEU A 65 -4.15 20.56 -9.92
C LEU A 65 -2.82 21.32 -10.01
N ASP A 66 -2.79 22.53 -9.44
CA ASP A 66 -1.61 23.40 -9.48
C ASP A 66 -0.45 22.81 -8.67
N ALA A 67 -0.73 22.12 -7.56
CA ALA A 67 0.27 21.44 -6.75
C ALA A 67 1.01 20.32 -7.52
N VAL A 68 0.29 19.54 -8.34
CA VAL A 68 0.92 18.50 -9.18
C VAL A 68 1.64 19.11 -10.38
N ARG A 69 1.04 20.11 -11.05
CA ARG A 69 1.67 20.82 -12.18
C ARG A 69 2.99 21.50 -11.80
N SER A 70 3.04 22.09 -10.61
CA SER A 70 4.25 22.73 -10.07
C SER A 70 5.26 21.77 -9.45
N LYS A 71 4.97 20.45 -9.44
CA LYS A 71 5.79 19.40 -8.81
C LYS A 71 5.97 19.58 -7.30
N LYS A 72 5.06 20.33 -6.65
CA LYS A 72 4.93 20.33 -5.19
C LYS A 72 4.40 19.00 -4.67
N ILE A 73 3.60 18.32 -5.49
CA ILE A 73 3.24 16.92 -5.34
C ILE A 73 3.74 16.16 -6.56
N GLU A 74 4.52 15.12 -6.36
CA GLU A 74 4.93 14.18 -7.40
C GLU A 74 4.06 12.91 -7.34
N ILE A 75 3.39 12.55 -8.44
CA ILE A 75 2.65 11.29 -8.55
C ILE A 75 3.55 10.25 -9.23
N ILE A 76 3.73 9.11 -8.57
CA ILE A 76 4.58 8.01 -9.00
C ILE A 76 3.71 6.75 -9.12
N PRO A 77 3.67 6.08 -10.29
CA PRO A 77 4.24 6.47 -11.57
C PRO A 77 3.58 7.70 -12.22
N GLN A 78 4.36 8.46 -12.99
CA GLN A 78 3.93 9.72 -13.60
C GLN A 78 2.72 9.59 -14.55
N GLN A 79 2.48 8.41 -15.12
CA GLN A 79 1.35 8.19 -16.03
C GLN A 79 -0.01 8.49 -15.39
N TYR A 80 -0.14 8.37 -14.06
CA TYR A 80 -1.38 8.67 -13.34
C TYR A 80 -1.62 10.17 -13.12
N GLU A 81 -0.68 11.05 -13.49
CA GLU A 81 -0.92 12.50 -13.50
C GLU A 81 -2.06 12.86 -14.45
N GLN A 82 -2.19 12.16 -15.60
CA GLN A 82 -3.26 12.43 -16.55
C GLN A 82 -4.64 12.07 -15.99
N ASP A 83 -4.71 10.97 -15.24
CA ASP A 83 -5.91 10.55 -14.52
C ASP A 83 -6.29 11.55 -13.43
N TRP A 84 -5.29 12.07 -12.69
CA TRP A 84 -5.45 13.17 -11.73
C TRP A 84 -6.04 14.43 -12.37
N TYR A 85 -5.47 14.89 -13.48
CA TYR A 85 -5.95 16.08 -14.18
C TYR A 85 -7.38 15.93 -14.66
N ARG A 86 -7.68 14.83 -15.38
CA ARG A 86 -9.01 14.57 -15.91
C ARG A 86 -10.07 14.56 -14.83
N TRP A 87 -9.77 13.99 -13.66
CA TRP A 87 -10.73 13.87 -12.57
C TRP A 87 -10.98 15.22 -11.87
N LEU A 88 -9.92 15.97 -11.52
CA LEU A 88 -10.06 17.24 -10.82
C LEU A 88 -10.57 18.38 -11.71
N GLU A 89 -10.27 18.38 -13.01
CA GLU A 89 -10.81 19.38 -13.95
C GLU A 89 -12.33 19.27 -14.11
N ASN A 90 -12.89 18.07 -13.89
CA ASN A 90 -14.32 17.78 -14.01
C ASN A 90 -14.99 17.55 -12.65
N ILE A 91 -14.39 18.02 -11.55
CA ILE A 91 -14.93 17.81 -10.21
C ILE A 91 -16.30 18.49 -10.05
N ARG A 92 -17.16 17.88 -9.23
CA ARG A 92 -18.45 18.45 -8.82
C ARG A 92 -18.47 18.65 -7.32
N ASP A 93 -19.43 19.43 -6.85
CA ASP A 93 -19.71 19.56 -5.43
C ASP A 93 -19.94 18.18 -4.80
N TRP A 94 -19.29 17.96 -3.67
CA TRP A 94 -19.27 16.67 -3.01
C TRP A 94 -20.38 16.61 -1.98
N CYS A 95 -21.36 15.74 -2.21
CA CYS A 95 -22.36 15.39 -1.20
C CYS A 95 -21.68 14.65 -0.05
N VAL A 96 -21.62 15.27 1.13
CA VAL A 96 -20.94 14.76 2.33
C VAL A 96 -21.89 14.16 3.35
N SER A 97 -23.19 14.40 3.30
CA SER A 97 -24.16 13.78 4.21
C SER A 97 -24.58 12.39 3.74
N ARG A 98 -24.82 11.50 4.69
CA ARG A 98 -25.22 10.10 4.48
C ARG A 98 -26.32 9.74 5.48
N GLN A 99 -27.37 9.09 4.99
CA GLN A 99 -28.44 8.52 5.81
C GLN A 99 -28.04 7.15 6.36
N LEU A 100 -26.91 7.09 7.06
CA LEU A 100 -26.36 5.89 7.67
C LEU A 100 -26.33 6.07 9.19
N TRP A 101 -26.32 4.96 9.93
CA TRP A 101 -26.22 5.00 11.39
C TRP A 101 -24.78 5.11 11.88
N TRP A 102 -23.82 4.63 11.07
CA TRP A 102 -22.40 4.66 11.42
C TRP A 102 -21.70 5.81 10.70
N GLY A 103 -21.16 6.75 11.48
CA GLY A 103 -20.37 7.87 11.01
C GLY A 103 -20.39 9.03 12.01
N HIS A 104 -19.64 10.08 11.71
CA HIS A 104 -19.66 11.30 12.52
C HIS A 104 -20.94 12.08 12.20
N ARG A 105 -21.78 12.36 13.20
CA ARG A 105 -23.00 13.16 12.97
C ARG A 105 -22.64 14.54 12.41
N VAL A 106 -23.43 15.01 11.45
CA VAL A 106 -23.26 16.36 10.91
C VAL A 106 -23.43 17.38 12.06
N PRO A 107 -22.47 18.29 12.27
CA PRO A 107 -22.52 19.26 13.37
C PRO A 107 -23.40 20.46 13.00
N ALA A 108 -24.67 20.17 12.63
CA ALA A 108 -25.68 21.15 12.27
C ALA A 108 -26.97 20.89 13.04
N TRP A 109 -27.59 21.96 13.55
CA TRP A 109 -28.83 21.93 14.31
C TRP A 109 -29.90 22.75 13.59
N TYR A 110 -31.07 22.16 13.40
CA TYR A 110 -32.23 22.82 12.82
C TYR A 110 -33.04 23.50 13.92
N VAL A 111 -33.33 24.79 13.73
CA VAL A 111 -34.18 25.56 14.65
C VAL A 111 -35.65 25.39 14.28
N THR A 112 -36.45 24.92 15.22
CA THR A 112 -37.92 24.89 15.12
C THR A 112 -38.51 25.92 16.08
N LEU A 113 -39.15 26.97 15.54
CA LEU A 113 -39.84 27.97 16.35
C LEU A 113 -41.16 27.39 16.88
N GLU A 114 -41.50 27.62 18.15
CA GLU A 114 -42.72 27.05 18.77
C GLU A 114 -44.02 27.56 18.14
N ASP A 115 -43.99 28.77 17.58
CA ASP A 115 -45.18 29.43 16.99
C ASP A 115 -45.52 28.94 15.57
N GLU A 116 -44.76 27.98 15.03
CA GLU A 116 -44.91 27.48 13.67
C GLU A 116 -45.12 25.96 13.66
N GLN A 117 -46.00 25.48 12.78
CA GLN A 117 -46.10 24.04 12.53
C GLN A 117 -44.80 23.54 11.90
N LEU A 118 -44.30 22.40 12.41
CA LEU A 118 -43.18 21.67 11.85
C LEU A 118 -43.46 21.31 10.38
N ASN A 119 -42.80 22.02 9.47
CA ASN A 119 -42.52 21.48 8.15
C ASN A 119 -41.40 20.44 8.26
N ASP A 120 -41.26 19.60 7.24
CA ASP A 120 -40.17 18.62 7.13
C ASP A 120 -38.81 19.22 7.51
N LEU A 121 -38.08 18.52 8.37
CA LEU A 121 -36.72 18.90 8.81
C LEU A 121 -35.84 19.18 7.59
N GLY A 122 -35.15 20.32 7.59
CA GLY A 122 -34.27 20.71 6.49
C GLY A 122 -34.96 21.32 5.25
N SER A 123 -36.27 21.57 5.30
CA SER A 123 -36.99 22.26 4.22
C SER A 123 -36.57 23.72 4.00
N ASN A 124 -36.03 24.38 5.04
CA ASN A 124 -35.55 25.75 4.97
C ASN A 124 -34.09 25.87 5.42
N ASN A 125 -33.20 26.20 4.47
CA ASN A 125 -31.76 26.34 4.72
C ASN A 125 -31.41 27.40 5.77
N ASP A 126 -32.22 28.46 5.92
CA ASP A 126 -31.94 29.55 6.85
C ASP A 126 -32.14 29.15 8.32
N ARG A 127 -32.69 27.97 8.61
CA ARG A 127 -32.89 27.48 9.99
C ARG A 127 -31.75 26.62 10.52
N TRP A 128 -30.79 26.26 9.68
CA TRP A 128 -29.63 25.51 10.13
C TRP A 128 -28.63 26.41 10.86
N ILE A 129 -28.08 25.87 11.95
CA ILE A 129 -26.99 26.44 12.73
C ILE A 129 -25.88 25.41 12.81
N VAL A 130 -24.71 25.75 12.28
CA VAL A 130 -23.52 24.89 12.32
C VAL A 130 -22.66 25.32 13.50
N ALA A 131 -22.33 24.38 14.39
CA ALA A 131 -21.58 24.66 15.62
C ALA A 131 -20.74 23.46 16.06
N ARG A 132 -19.79 23.61 16.99
CA ARG A 132 -18.95 22.49 17.44
C ARG A 132 -19.71 21.51 18.35
N ASN A 133 -20.69 22.02 19.09
CA ASN A 133 -21.50 21.27 20.04
C ASN A 133 -22.86 21.97 20.21
N GLU A 134 -23.77 21.33 20.93
CA GLU A 134 -25.13 21.81 21.14
C GLU A 134 -25.19 23.12 21.97
N CYS A 135 -24.26 23.33 22.91
CA CYS A 135 -24.21 24.56 23.70
C CYS A 135 -23.89 25.77 22.80
N ASP A 136 -22.91 25.63 21.92
CA ASP A 136 -22.56 26.66 20.94
C ASP A 136 -23.71 26.90 19.96
N ALA A 137 -24.39 25.84 19.51
CA ALA A 137 -25.56 25.94 18.64
C ALA A 137 -26.70 26.73 19.32
N MET A 138 -26.95 26.47 20.61
CA MET A 138 -27.94 27.18 21.41
C MET A 138 -27.64 28.69 21.51
N LEU A 139 -26.39 29.05 21.76
CA LEU A 139 -25.96 30.44 21.82
C LEU A 139 -26.15 31.17 20.48
N GLU A 140 -25.78 30.54 19.37
CA GLU A 140 -25.99 31.11 18.03
C GLU A 140 -27.48 31.21 17.68
N ALA A 141 -28.30 30.25 18.11
CA ALA A 141 -29.75 30.27 17.90
C ALA A 141 -30.42 31.44 18.63
N GLN A 142 -30.03 31.68 19.89
CA GLN A 142 -30.53 32.80 20.67
C GLN A 142 -30.21 34.16 20.03
N LYS A 143 -29.01 34.30 19.44
CA LYS A 143 -28.62 35.51 18.71
C LYS A 143 -29.43 35.69 17.43
N LYS A 144 -29.67 34.61 16.69
CA LYS A 144 -30.39 34.64 15.41
C LYS A 144 -31.90 34.87 15.58
N TYR A 145 -32.48 34.36 16.67
CA TYR A 145 -33.92 34.45 16.96
C TYR A 145 -34.17 35.08 18.34
N PRO A 146 -33.81 36.37 18.54
CA PRO A 146 -33.91 37.01 19.84
C PRO A 146 -35.36 37.09 20.31
N GLY A 147 -35.60 36.71 21.57
CA GLY A 147 -36.92 36.75 22.20
C GLY A 147 -37.93 35.71 21.71
N LYS A 148 -37.55 34.80 20.80
CA LYS A 148 -38.39 33.70 20.36
C LYS A 148 -38.09 32.43 21.15
N LYS A 149 -39.12 31.61 21.38
CA LYS A 149 -38.95 30.25 21.89
C LYS A 149 -38.72 29.29 20.72
N PHE A 150 -37.77 28.37 20.89
CA PHE A 150 -37.39 27.44 19.83
C PHE A 150 -36.84 26.14 20.41
N GLN A 151 -36.82 25.11 19.57
CA GLN A 151 -36.18 23.82 19.82
C GLN A 151 -35.06 23.60 18.81
N LEU A 152 -33.97 22.96 19.25
CA LEU A 152 -32.87 22.55 18.38
C LEU A 152 -32.94 21.05 18.12
N ASN A 153 -32.83 20.66 16.86
CA ASN A 153 -32.72 19.26 16.45
C ASN A 153 -31.44 19.09 15.64
N GLN A 154 -30.47 18.34 16.16
CA GLN A 154 -29.28 18.01 15.38
C GLN A 154 -29.67 17.15 14.16
N ASP A 155 -29.07 17.44 13.00
CA ASP A 155 -29.26 16.67 11.79
C ASP A 155 -28.99 15.17 12.04
N PRO A 156 -29.93 14.26 11.72
CA PRO A 156 -29.73 12.82 11.91
C PRO A 156 -28.69 12.22 10.96
N ASP A 157 -28.29 12.93 9.90
CA ASP A 157 -27.29 12.46 8.96
C ASP A 157 -25.89 12.34 9.58
N VAL A 158 -25.10 11.44 9.00
CA VAL A 158 -23.67 11.31 9.28
C VAL A 158 -22.84 11.76 8.09
N LEU A 159 -21.59 12.12 8.35
CA LEU A 159 -20.62 12.48 7.33
C LEU A 159 -20.11 11.23 6.59
N ASP A 160 -19.87 11.40 5.30
CA ASP A 160 -19.23 10.44 4.41
C ASP A 160 -17.91 9.95 5.02
N THR A 161 -17.63 8.64 4.95
CA THR A 161 -16.36 8.08 5.45
C THR A 161 -15.16 8.76 4.79
N TRP A 162 -15.27 9.16 3.53
CA TRP A 162 -14.19 9.89 2.84
C TRP A 162 -13.94 11.29 3.41
N PHE A 163 -14.89 11.88 4.15
CA PHE A 163 -14.72 13.16 4.84
C PHE A 163 -13.74 13.04 6.00
N SER A 164 -13.93 12.05 6.88
CA SER A 164 -12.97 11.82 7.96
C SER A 164 -11.65 11.27 7.44
N SER A 165 -11.66 10.35 6.47
CA SER A 165 -10.42 9.82 5.85
C SER A 165 -9.63 10.89 5.11
N GLY A 166 -10.29 11.91 4.53
CA GLY A 166 -9.62 13.04 3.89
C GLY A 166 -8.84 13.92 4.87
N LEU A 167 -9.16 13.87 6.16
CA LEU A 167 -8.47 14.61 7.21
C LEU A 167 -7.28 13.84 7.81
N PHE A 168 -7.06 12.60 7.39
CA PHE A 168 -6.01 11.72 7.92
C PHE A 168 -4.62 12.36 8.08
N PRO A 169 -4.05 13.08 7.09
CA PRO A 169 -2.69 13.64 7.23
C PRO A 169 -2.59 14.76 8.27
N LEU A 170 -3.72 15.29 8.74
CA LEU A 170 -3.79 16.31 9.77
C LEU A 170 -4.11 15.69 11.13
N THR A 171 -5.17 14.88 11.20
CA THR A 171 -5.73 14.38 12.47
C THR A 171 -4.79 13.42 13.19
N VAL A 172 -4.01 12.62 12.45
CA VAL A 172 -2.99 11.73 13.06
C VAL A 172 -1.83 12.49 13.69
N LEU A 173 -1.65 13.76 13.32
CA LEU A 173 -0.66 14.67 13.89
C LEU A 173 -1.26 15.60 14.95
N GLY A 174 -2.52 15.38 15.36
CA GLY A 174 -3.16 16.14 16.43
C GLY A 174 -3.84 17.45 16.01
N TRP A 175 -4.00 17.71 14.70
CA TRP A 175 -4.89 18.78 14.23
C TRP A 175 -6.32 18.55 14.77
N PRO A 176 -7.05 19.60 15.21
CA PRO A 176 -6.83 21.03 14.94
C PRO A 176 -5.88 21.76 15.89
N ASP A 177 -5.28 21.08 16.86
CA ASP A 177 -4.34 21.71 17.79
C ASP A 177 -2.96 21.88 17.14
N ASP A 178 -2.23 22.93 17.54
CA ASP A 178 -0.88 23.20 17.06
C ASP A 178 0.16 22.36 17.83
N THR A 179 0.22 21.08 17.49
CA THR A 179 1.10 20.11 18.14
C THR A 179 2.54 20.18 17.59
N ALA A 180 3.49 19.63 18.36
CA ALA A 180 4.87 19.49 17.88
C ALA A 180 4.97 18.56 16.66
N ASP A 181 4.18 17.49 16.63
CA ASP A 181 4.17 16.52 15.53
C ASP A 181 3.62 17.13 14.24
N LEU A 182 2.57 17.96 14.33
CA LEU A 182 2.03 18.68 13.18
C LEU A 182 3.09 19.59 12.56
N ARG A 183 3.80 20.38 13.38
CA ARG A 183 4.87 21.26 12.88
C ARG A 183 6.09 20.52 12.34
N ALA A 184 6.40 19.35 12.89
CA ALA A 184 7.58 18.58 12.51
C ALA A 184 7.36 17.73 11.25
N PHE A 185 6.15 17.20 11.06
CA PHE A 185 5.89 16.13 10.09
C PHE A 185 4.86 16.48 9.01
N TYR A 186 4.28 17.69 9.03
CA TYR A 186 3.44 18.20 7.95
C TYR A 186 4.19 19.28 7.15
N PRO A 187 4.36 19.15 5.82
CA PRO A 187 3.87 18.07 4.94
C PRO A 187 4.64 16.75 5.13
N THR A 188 3.96 15.62 4.91
CA THR A 188 4.62 14.30 4.95
C THR A 188 5.44 14.01 3.69
N SER A 189 6.41 13.10 3.75
CA SER A 189 7.30 12.83 2.60
C SER A 189 6.64 12.01 1.48
N VAL A 190 5.91 10.95 1.83
CA VAL A 190 5.33 10.01 0.85
C VAL A 190 4.00 9.47 1.38
N LEU A 191 2.97 9.50 0.54
CA LEU A 191 1.78 8.67 0.69
C LEU A 191 1.89 7.45 -0.23
N GLU A 192 1.77 6.26 0.33
CA GLU A 192 1.65 5.01 -0.44
C GLU A 192 0.22 4.51 -0.40
N THR A 193 -0.32 4.10 -1.55
CA THR A 193 -1.67 3.52 -1.65
C THR A 193 -1.89 2.82 -3.00
N GLY A 194 -2.93 2.00 -3.09
CA GLY A 194 -3.41 1.44 -4.35
C GLY A 194 -3.99 2.52 -5.27
N LEU A 195 -3.86 2.30 -6.58
CA LEU A 195 -4.38 3.22 -7.62
C LEU A 195 -5.90 3.44 -7.56
N ASP A 196 -6.65 2.52 -6.95
CA ASP A 196 -8.11 2.50 -6.96
C ASP A 196 -8.74 3.60 -6.10
N ILE A 197 -7.99 4.14 -5.13
CA ILE A 197 -8.46 5.20 -4.22
C ILE A 197 -7.76 6.56 -4.43
N LEU A 198 -7.11 6.75 -5.58
CA LEU A 198 -6.52 8.03 -6.00
C LEU A 198 -7.53 9.19 -5.89
N PHE A 199 -8.78 8.97 -6.30
CA PHE A 199 -9.78 10.05 -6.32
C PHE A 199 -10.64 10.13 -5.07
N PHE A 200 -10.92 8.99 -4.44
CA PHE A 200 -11.77 8.93 -3.26
C PHE A 200 -11.03 9.33 -1.99
N TRP A 201 -9.71 9.08 -1.94
CA TRP A 201 -8.90 9.34 -0.77
C TRP A 201 -7.81 10.37 -1.03
N VAL A 202 -6.88 10.10 -1.96
CA VAL A 202 -5.70 10.98 -2.18
C VAL A 202 -6.15 12.40 -2.56
N ALA A 203 -7.06 12.53 -3.53
CA ALA A 203 -7.60 13.83 -3.92
C ALA A 203 -8.33 14.54 -2.77
N ARG A 204 -9.04 13.80 -1.89
CA ARG A 204 -9.70 14.38 -0.71
C ARG A 204 -8.68 14.89 0.31
N MET A 205 -7.63 14.13 0.56
CA MET A 205 -6.52 14.55 1.42
C MET A 205 -5.80 15.78 0.88
N VAL A 206 -5.56 15.86 -0.43
CA VAL A 206 -4.95 17.06 -1.03
C VAL A 206 -5.86 18.27 -0.87
N MET A 207 -7.14 18.14 -1.24
CA MET A 207 -8.10 19.23 -1.13
C MET A 207 -8.25 19.75 0.31
N MET A 208 -8.54 18.86 1.25
CA MET A 208 -8.77 19.24 2.66
C MET A 208 -7.47 19.62 3.36
N GLY A 209 -6.37 18.91 3.09
CA GLY A 209 -5.04 19.20 3.63
C GLY A 209 -4.59 20.61 3.26
N MET A 210 -4.67 20.99 1.98
CA MET A 210 -4.29 22.34 1.56
C MET A 210 -5.22 23.41 2.11
N GLN A 211 -6.53 23.14 2.18
CA GLN A 211 -7.52 24.09 2.66
C GLN A 211 -7.42 24.36 4.18
N LEU A 212 -7.10 23.33 4.97
CA LEU A 212 -7.13 23.37 6.45
C LEU A 212 -5.74 23.42 7.09
N GLY A 213 -4.76 22.72 6.50
CA GLY A 213 -3.38 22.67 6.95
C GLY A 213 -2.46 23.71 6.30
N GLY A 214 -2.91 24.37 5.23
CA GLY A 214 -2.17 25.47 4.57
C GLY A 214 -1.02 25.03 3.65
N ASP A 215 -0.74 23.73 3.57
CA ASP A 215 0.27 23.15 2.67
C ASP A 215 -0.24 21.85 2.01
N VAL A 216 0.53 21.25 1.12
CA VAL A 216 0.23 19.92 0.57
C VAL A 216 0.30 18.88 1.70
N PRO A 217 -0.56 17.86 1.74
CA PRO A 217 -0.48 16.84 2.79
C PRO A 217 0.75 15.93 2.69
N PHE A 218 1.27 15.77 1.48
CA PHE A 218 2.42 14.94 1.16
C PHE A 218 3.15 15.47 -0.08
N GLN A 219 4.47 15.28 -0.13
CA GLN A 219 5.29 15.69 -1.29
C GLN A 219 5.25 14.68 -2.43
N LYS A 220 5.04 13.40 -2.14
CA LYS A 220 4.99 12.32 -3.13
C LYS A 220 3.80 11.40 -2.90
N VAL A 221 3.19 10.91 -3.98
CA VAL A 221 2.16 9.87 -3.97
C VAL A 221 2.68 8.68 -4.74
N TYR A 222 2.96 7.57 -4.07
CA TYR A 222 3.31 6.30 -4.69
C TYR A 222 2.06 5.43 -4.83
N LEU A 223 1.68 5.18 -6.08
CA LEU A 223 0.52 4.36 -6.46
C LEU A 223 0.97 2.97 -6.86
N HIS A 224 0.72 2.00 -5.99
CA HIS A 224 1.06 0.61 -6.27
C HIS A 224 -0.07 -0.09 -7.07
N PRO A 225 0.27 -1.11 -7.87
CA PRO A 225 -0.70 -1.94 -8.58
C PRO A 225 -1.68 -2.68 -7.64
N MET A 226 -2.83 -3.07 -8.17
CA MET A 226 -3.84 -3.85 -7.44
C MET A 226 -3.60 -5.35 -7.58
N ILE A 227 -3.60 -6.07 -6.46
CA ILE A 227 -3.44 -7.53 -6.47
C ILE A 227 -4.72 -8.22 -6.97
N ARG A 228 -4.53 -9.22 -7.81
CA ARG A 228 -5.53 -10.09 -8.42
C ARG A 228 -5.21 -11.55 -8.12
N ASP A 229 -6.21 -12.41 -8.28
CA ASP A 229 -5.96 -13.85 -8.23
C ASP A 229 -5.04 -14.29 -9.38
N ALA A 230 -4.57 -15.53 -9.33
CA ALA A 230 -3.66 -16.08 -10.34
C ALA A 230 -4.25 -16.06 -11.77
N HIS A 231 -5.58 -15.98 -11.89
CA HIS A 231 -6.33 -15.96 -13.16
C HIS A 231 -6.67 -14.53 -13.62
N GLY A 232 -6.25 -13.50 -12.88
CA GLY A 232 -6.47 -12.11 -13.22
C GLY A 232 -7.85 -11.56 -12.86
N ARG A 233 -8.62 -12.22 -11.99
CA ARG A 233 -9.84 -11.63 -11.40
C ARG A 233 -9.50 -10.78 -10.19
N LYS A 234 -10.30 -9.75 -9.93
CA LYS A 234 -10.17 -8.94 -8.72
C LYS A 234 -10.31 -9.86 -7.50
N MET A 235 -9.38 -9.81 -6.55
CA MET A 235 -9.57 -10.50 -5.28
C MET A 235 -10.67 -9.79 -4.48
N SER A 236 -11.70 -10.52 -4.07
CA SER A 236 -12.78 -9.97 -3.26
C SER A 236 -13.51 -11.06 -2.49
N LYS A 237 -14.02 -10.71 -1.30
CA LYS A 237 -14.77 -11.64 -0.45
C LYS A 237 -15.98 -12.24 -1.16
N SER A 238 -16.67 -11.46 -2.00
CA SER A 238 -17.84 -11.89 -2.76
C SER A 238 -17.55 -12.90 -3.88
N LEU A 239 -16.29 -13.05 -4.30
CA LEU A 239 -15.87 -14.04 -5.32
C LEU A 239 -15.20 -15.27 -4.71
N GLY A 240 -14.99 -15.30 -3.39
CA GLY A 240 -14.31 -16.41 -2.70
C GLY A 240 -12.85 -16.64 -3.14
N ASN A 241 -12.28 -15.74 -3.93
CA ASN A 241 -10.94 -15.89 -4.51
C ASN A 241 -9.84 -15.18 -3.72
N VAL A 242 -10.16 -14.71 -2.50
CA VAL A 242 -9.17 -14.08 -1.61
C VAL A 242 -8.15 -15.13 -1.16
N VAL A 243 -6.89 -14.75 -1.14
CA VAL A 243 -5.82 -15.49 -0.46
C VAL A 243 -5.46 -14.69 0.79
N ASP A 244 -5.63 -15.28 1.96
CA ASP A 244 -5.26 -14.63 3.21
C ASP A 244 -3.72 -14.62 3.33
N PRO A 245 -3.07 -13.46 3.57
CA PRO A 245 -1.63 -13.44 3.79
C PRO A 245 -1.16 -14.35 4.92
N LEU A 246 -1.97 -14.56 5.97
CA LEU A 246 -1.63 -15.45 7.08
C LEU A 246 -1.62 -16.93 6.66
N GLU A 247 -2.50 -17.33 5.74
CA GLU A 247 -2.49 -18.68 5.15
C GLU A 247 -1.22 -18.93 4.34
N VAL A 248 -0.66 -17.90 3.70
CA VAL A 248 0.61 -17.99 2.97
C VAL A 248 1.79 -18.01 3.93
N ILE A 249 1.75 -17.19 4.99
CA ILE A 249 2.83 -17.11 5.98
C ILE A 249 2.94 -18.42 6.76
N ASN A 250 1.83 -18.91 7.31
CA ASN A 250 1.79 -20.06 8.23
C ASN A 250 1.51 -21.39 7.53
N GLY A 251 1.10 -21.36 6.26
CA GLY A 251 0.57 -22.51 5.56
C GLY A 251 -0.87 -22.83 5.97
N THR A 252 -1.56 -23.58 5.13
CA THR A 252 -2.92 -24.08 5.41
C THR A 252 -3.23 -25.30 4.57
N THR A 253 -4.05 -26.21 5.10
CA THR A 253 -4.51 -27.37 4.34
C THR A 253 -5.60 -26.98 3.32
N LEU A 254 -5.83 -27.83 2.32
CA LEU A 254 -6.98 -27.66 1.41
C LEU A 254 -8.31 -27.74 2.18
N GLU A 255 -8.42 -28.62 3.18
CA GLU A 255 -9.64 -28.77 3.98
C GLU A 255 -10.00 -27.47 4.71
N ASP A 256 -9.02 -26.83 5.35
CA ASP A 256 -9.21 -25.54 6.04
C ASP A 256 -9.59 -24.41 5.08
N LEU A 257 -8.96 -24.38 3.89
CA LEU A 257 -9.31 -23.43 2.83
C LEU A 257 -10.78 -23.58 2.39
N LEU A 258 -11.24 -24.81 2.22
CA LEU A 258 -12.61 -25.10 1.81
C LEU A 258 -13.61 -24.79 2.92
N LYS A 259 -13.27 -25.13 4.18
CA LYS A 259 -14.10 -24.80 5.34
C LYS A 259 -14.32 -23.30 5.49
N ARG A 260 -13.26 -22.50 5.33
CA ARG A 260 -13.36 -21.03 5.40
C ARG A 260 -14.24 -20.44 4.29
N LEU A 261 -14.24 -21.05 3.10
CA LEU A 261 -15.16 -20.64 2.03
C LEU A 261 -16.62 -20.88 2.45
N GLU A 262 -16.91 -21.97 3.13
CA GLU A 262 -18.26 -22.33 3.58
C GLU A 262 -18.76 -21.44 4.73
N GLU A 263 -17.85 -20.92 5.57
CA GLU A 263 -18.17 -19.92 6.59
C GLU A 263 -18.46 -18.52 6.02
N GLY A 264 -18.12 -18.30 4.74
CA GLY A 264 -18.31 -17.03 4.04
C GLY A 264 -19.76 -16.79 3.60
N ASN A 265 -20.15 -15.52 3.50
CA ASN A 265 -21.45 -15.13 2.93
C ASN A 265 -21.35 -15.01 1.40
N LEU A 266 -21.21 -16.15 0.72
CA LEU A 266 -21.06 -16.27 -0.73
C LEU A 266 -22.38 -16.70 -1.40
N ASP A 267 -22.62 -16.20 -2.61
CA ASP A 267 -23.68 -16.78 -3.46
C ASP A 267 -23.41 -18.27 -3.70
N PRO A 268 -24.42 -19.16 -3.68
CA PRO A 268 -24.21 -20.59 -3.88
C PRO A 268 -23.47 -20.96 -5.18
N ASN A 269 -23.67 -20.21 -6.25
CA ASN A 269 -22.97 -20.45 -7.52
C ASN A 269 -21.49 -20.05 -7.40
N GLU A 270 -21.22 -18.88 -6.81
CA GLU A 270 -19.84 -18.43 -6.57
C GLU A 270 -19.10 -19.34 -5.59
N LEU A 271 -19.78 -19.89 -4.58
CA LEU A 271 -19.20 -20.87 -3.66
C LEU A 271 -18.73 -22.13 -4.39
N SER A 272 -19.54 -22.65 -5.33
CA SER A 272 -19.17 -23.79 -6.17
C SER A 272 -17.93 -23.49 -7.02
N VAL A 273 -17.93 -22.34 -7.69
CA VAL A 273 -16.80 -21.88 -8.53
C VAL A 273 -15.54 -21.68 -7.69
N ALA A 274 -15.64 -21.04 -6.53
CA ALA A 274 -14.53 -20.79 -5.62
C ALA A 274 -13.95 -22.11 -5.07
N ARG A 275 -14.80 -23.07 -4.70
CA ARG A 275 -14.39 -24.40 -4.21
C ARG A 275 -13.56 -25.14 -5.26
N GLU A 276 -14.04 -25.22 -6.50
CA GLU A 276 -13.30 -25.88 -7.59
C GLU A 276 -12.02 -25.12 -7.95
N GLY A 277 -12.05 -23.78 -7.91
CA GLY A 277 -10.86 -22.95 -8.07
C GLY A 277 -9.79 -23.25 -7.03
N LYS A 278 -10.13 -23.30 -5.73
CA LYS A 278 -9.18 -23.61 -4.66
C LYS A 278 -8.60 -25.01 -4.78
N LYS A 279 -9.40 -26.03 -5.10
CA LYS A 279 -8.90 -27.40 -5.33
C LYS A 279 -7.90 -27.47 -6.48
N LYS A 280 -8.15 -26.71 -7.55
CA LYS A 280 -7.27 -26.66 -8.72
C LYS A 280 -5.96 -25.92 -8.43
N ASP A 281 -6.06 -24.77 -7.77
CA ASP A 281 -4.91 -23.88 -7.53
C ASP A 281 -4.05 -24.38 -6.37
N PHE A 282 -4.65 -25.03 -5.36
CA PHE A 282 -4.03 -25.48 -4.12
C PHE A 282 -4.42 -26.92 -3.76
N PRO A 283 -4.12 -27.91 -4.62
CA PRO A 283 -4.53 -29.32 -4.40
C PRO A 283 -3.98 -29.89 -3.09
N ASP A 284 -2.78 -29.47 -2.69
CA ASP A 284 -2.12 -29.89 -1.45
C ASP A 284 -2.25 -28.83 -0.32
N GLY A 285 -3.11 -27.82 -0.51
CA GLY A 285 -3.14 -26.62 0.32
C GLY A 285 -2.07 -25.58 -0.06
N ILE A 286 -1.86 -24.62 0.83
CA ILE A 286 -0.81 -23.60 0.69
C ILE A 286 0.35 -23.98 1.60
N ALA A 287 1.54 -24.13 1.03
CA ALA A 287 2.74 -24.39 1.80
C ALA A 287 3.11 -23.16 2.67
N GLU A 288 3.55 -23.41 3.90
CA GLU A 288 4.11 -22.39 4.78
C GLU A 288 5.30 -21.70 4.09
N CYS A 289 5.21 -20.39 3.89
CA CYS A 289 6.26 -19.61 3.20
C CYS A 289 7.03 -18.67 4.12
N GLY A 290 6.45 -18.27 5.24
CA GLY A 290 6.98 -17.22 6.11
C GLY A 290 6.83 -15.80 5.55
N THR A 291 6.98 -14.81 6.44
CA THR A 291 6.72 -13.39 6.14
C THR A 291 7.67 -12.81 5.09
N ASP A 292 8.95 -13.13 5.16
CA ASP A 292 9.95 -12.54 4.26
C ASP A 292 9.77 -12.97 2.81
N ALA A 293 9.43 -14.24 2.59
CA ALA A 293 9.16 -14.74 1.24
C ALA A 293 7.96 -14.02 0.62
N LEU A 294 6.89 -13.82 1.40
CA LEU A 294 5.70 -13.08 0.95
C LEU A 294 6.04 -11.61 0.65
N ARG A 295 6.74 -10.93 1.56
CA ARG A 295 7.17 -9.53 1.37
C ARG A 295 8.01 -9.37 0.10
N PHE A 296 9.05 -10.20 -0.04
CA PHE A 296 9.94 -10.13 -1.20
C PHE A 296 9.19 -10.41 -2.50
N ALA A 297 8.26 -11.37 -2.49
CA ALA A 297 7.42 -11.65 -3.65
C ALA A 297 6.59 -10.44 -4.08
N LEU A 298 5.82 -9.87 -3.15
CA LEU A 298 4.93 -8.73 -3.42
C LEU A 298 5.71 -7.51 -3.92
N ILE A 299 6.86 -7.22 -3.33
CA ILE A 299 7.71 -6.11 -3.77
C ILE A 299 8.27 -6.38 -5.17
N SER A 300 8.70 -7.61 -5.46
CA SER A 300 9.18 -7.96 -6.81
C SER A 300 8.09 -7.85 -7.88
N TYR A 301 6.82 -8.03 -7.49
CA TYR A 301 5.67 -7.90 -8.39
C TYR A 301 5.33 -6.45 -8.76
N THR A 302 5.87 -5.44 -8.06
CA THR A 302 5.67 -4.01 -8.40
C THR A 302 6.21 -3.61 -9.78
N SER A 303 6.90 -4.53 -10.47
CA SER A 303 7.27 -4.43 -11.89
C SER A 303 6.09 -4.52 -12.85
N GLN A 304 4.97 -5.12 -12.43
CA GLN A 304 3.75 -5.21 -13.24
C GLN A 304 2.98 -3.89 -13.17
N SER A 305 2.54 -3.36 -14.33
CA SER A 305 1.73 -2.15 -14.39
C SER A 305 0.26 -2.43 -14.02
N ASP A 306 -0.35 -1.55 -13.22
CA ASP A 306 -1.75 -1.53 -12.79
C ASP A 306 -2.27 -2.72 -11.96
N LYS A 307 -1.93 -3.95 -12.35
CA LYS A 307 -2.50 -5.19 -11.81
C LYS A 307 -1.42 -6.23 -11.60
N ILE A 308 -1.41 -6.85 -10.42
CA ILE A 308 -0.51 -7.95 -10.07
C ILE A 308 -1.31 -9.25 -10.02
N ASN A 309 -1.00 -10.21 -10.90
CA ASN A 309 -1.52 -11.56 -10.75
C ASN A 309 -0.63 -12.31 -9.75
N LEU A 310 -1.15 -12.53 -8.53
CA LEU A 310 -0.40 -13.19 -7.47
C LEU A 310 -0.35 -14.69 -7.72
N ASP A 311 0.85 -15.23 -7.86
CA ASP A 311 1.11 -16.67 -7.89
C ASP A 311 1.87 -17.09 -6.62
N ILE A 312 1.20 -17.89 -5.80
CA ILE A 312 1.77 -18.41 -4.54
C ILE A 312 2.98 -19.31 -4.79
N LYS A 313 3.10 -19.95 -5.95
CA LYS A 313 4.30 -20.72 -6.31
C LYS A 313 5.55 -19.83 -6.36
N ARG A 314 5.40 -18.56 -6.75
CA ARG A 314 6.52 -17.59 -6.70
C ARG A 314 6.94 -17.29 -5.26
N VAL A 315 5.98 -17.20 -4.34
CA VAL A 315 6.26 -17.02 -2.91
C VAL A 315 7.02 -18.23 -2.34
N VAL A 316 6.60 -19.45 -2.70
CA VAL A 316 7.31 -20.69 -2.36
C VAL A 316 8.74 -20.68 -2.89
N GLY A 317 8.96 -20.19 -4.11
CA GLY A 317 10.30 -20.00 -4.67
C GLY A 317 11.18 -19.09 -3.81
N TYR A 318 10.65 -17.97 -3.31
CA TYR A 318 11.40 -17.09 -2.41
C TYR A 318 11.63 -17.70 -1.02
N ARG A 319 10.73 -18.55 -0.50
CA ARG A 319 10.99 -19.35 0.70
C ARG A 319 12.21 -20.26 0.51
N GLN A 320 12.30 -20.94 -0.63
CA GLN A 320 13.46 -21.78 -0.96
C GLN A 320 14.73 -20.92 -1.06
N TRP A 321 14.62 -19.69 -1.56
CA TRP A 321 15.72 -18.74 -1.57
C TRP A 321 16.15 -18.30 -0.16
N CYS A 322 15.22 -18.11 0.80
CA CYS A 322 15.57 -17.90 2.21
C CYS A 322 16.46 -19.04 2.76
N ASN A 323 16.13 -20.29 2.43
CA ASN A 323 16.95 -21.44 2.82
C ASN A 323 18.34 -21.40 2.18
N LYS A 324 18.46 -20.87 0.96
CA LYS A 324 19.76 -20.65 0.31
C LYS A 324 20.59 -19.59 1.03
N LEU A 325 19.98 -18.48 1.48
CA LEU A 325 20.66 -17.48 2.32
C LEU A 325 21.18 -18.09 3.62
N TRP A 326 20.35 -18.89 4.31
CA TRP A 326 20.76 -19.62 5.51
C TRP A 326 21.94 -20.54 5.26
N ASN A 327 21.91 -21.32 4.17
CA ASN A 327 22.99 -22.21 3.80
C ASN A 327 24.29 -21.47 3.47
N ALA A 328 24.22 -20.31 2.80
CA ALA A 328 25.37 -19.48 2.50
C ALA A 328 26.03 -18.94 3.79
N ILE A 329 25.23 -18.45 4.73
CA ILE A 329 25.73 -17.99 6.04
C ILE A 329 26.32 -19.15 6.84
N ARG A 330 25.64 -20.31 6.89
CA ARG A 330 26.14 -21.50 7.58
C ARG A 330 27.50 -21.94 7.03
N PHE A 331 27.65 -21.97 5.70
CA PHE A 331 28.93 -22.25 5.05
C PHE A 331 29.99 -21.24 5.48
N ALA A 332 29.66 -19.95 5.42
CA ALA A 332 30.60 -18.90 5.74
C ALA A 332 31.04 -18.92 7.20
N MET A 333 30.13 -19.12 8.16
CA MET A 333 30.47 -19.23 9.57
C MET A 333 31.50 -20.34 9.82
N GLY A 334 31.34 -21.50 9.17
CA GLY A 334 32.32 -22.58 9.24
C GLY A 334 33.69 -22.25 8.62
N LYS A 335 33.75 -21.29 7.69
CA LYS A 335 35.02 -20.87 7.05
C LYS A 335 35.67 -19.68 7.74
N LEU A 336 34.90 -18.79 8.34
CA LEU A 336 35.41 -17.70 9.20
C LEU A 336 36.08 -18.31 10.43
N GLY A 337 35.39 -19.22 11.13
CA GLY A 337 35.87 -19.87 12.35
C GLY A 337 35.73 -19.00 13.60
N ASP A 338 35.84 -19.63 14.77
CA ASP A 338 35.44 -19.05 16.06
C ASP A 338 36.31 -17.86 16.52
N HIS A 339 37.54 -17.77 16.02
CA HIS A 339 38.50 -16.72 16.39
C HIS A 339 38.65 -15.64 15.32
N TYR A 340 37.85 -15.68 14.25
CA TYR A 340 37.91 -14.67 13.22
C TYR A 340 37.42 -13.33 13.73
N THR A 341 38.25 -12.31 13.56
CA THR A 341 37.90 -10.92 13.81
C THR A 341 37.87 -10.20 12.47
N PRO A 342 36.72 -9.68 12.03
CA PRO A 342 36.64 -8.85 10.85
C PRO A 342 37.56 -7.62 10.94
N PRO A 343 38.27 -7.27 9.86
CA PRO A 343 39.08 -6.06 9.83
C PRO A 343 38.19 -4.82 9.78
N ALA A 344 38.58 -3.74 10.47
CA ALA A 344 37.89 -2.45 10.38
C ALA A 344 38.03 -1.81 8.99
N THR A 345 39.11 -2.11 8.27
CA THR A 345 39.37 -1.65 6.90
C THR A 345 39.98 -2.75 6.07
N ILE A 346 39.52 -2.90 4.83
CA ILE A 346 40.06 -3.87 3.88
C ILE A 346 41.02 -3.21 2.90
N VAL A 347 42.20 -3.81 2.72
CA VAL A 347 43.17 -3.44 1.69
C VAL A 347 42.96 -4.33 0.46
N VAL A 348 42.20 -3.84 -0.52
CA VAL A 348 41.80 -4.65 -1.69
C VAL A 348 42.94 -4.88 -2.68
N SER A 349 43.94 -4.00 -2.75
CA SER A 349 45.05 -4.11 -3.70
C SER A 349 45.86 -5.40 -3.54
N SER A 350 45.99 -5.91 -2.30
CA SER A 350 46.70 -7.14 -1.98
C SER A 350 45.83 -8.41 -2.08
N MET A 351 44.54 -8.29 -2.39
CA MET A 351 43.64 -9.44 -2.44
C MET A 351 43.75 -10.24 -3.76
N PRO A 352 43.44 -11.55 -3.74
CA PRO A 352 43.29 -12.35 -4.95
C PRO A 352 42.28 -11.74 -5.94
N PRO A 353 42.43 -11.96 -7.26
CA PRO A 353 41.51 -11.41 -8.27
C PRO A 353 40.03 -11.71 -8.01
N VAL A 354 39.71 -12.91 -7.53
CA VAL A 354 38.33 -13.32 -7.20
C VAL A 354 37.72 -12.49 -6.07
N CYS A 355 38.52 -12.08 -5.08
CA CYS A 355 38.09 -11.22 -3.98
C CYS A 355 37.88 -9.77 -4.46
N LYS A 356 38.79 -9.26 -5.30
CA LYS A 356 38.65 -7.93 -5.93
C LYS A 356 37.38 -7.85 -6.77
N TRP A 357 37.12 -8.90 -7.54
CA TRP A 357 35.94 -9.01 -8.39
C TRP A 357 34.64 -8.97 -7.58
N ILE A 358 34.47 -9.82 -6.56
CA ILE A 358 33.21 -9.86 -5.82
C ILE A 358 32.92 -8.54 -5.09
N LEU A 359 33.95 -7.87 -4.57
CA LEU A 359 33.80 -6.57 -3.91
C LEU A 359 33.41 -5.47 -4.92
N SER A 360 33.94 -5.52 -6.14
CA SER A 360 33.54 -4.62 -7.23
C SER A 360 32.09 -4.84 -7.64
N VAL A 361 31.67 -6.10 -7.82
CA VAL A 361 30.29 -6.44 -8.20
C VAL A 361 29.30 -6.16 -7.07
N LEU A 362 29.70 -6.34 -5.80
CA LEU A 362 28.92 -5.91 -4.63
C LEU A 362 28.69 -4.39 -4.66
N ASN A 363 29.73 -3.59 -4.93
CA ASN A 363 29.58 -2.13 -4.99
C ASN A 363 28.60 -1.71 -6.11
N LYS A 364 28.64 -2.38 -7.26
CA LYS A 364 27.66 -2.17 -8.34
C LYS A 364 26.24 -2.53 -7.90
N ALA A 365 26.08 -3.63 -7.17
CA ALA A 365 24.78 -4.05 -6.63
C ALA A 365 24.25 -3.03 -5.61
N ILE A 366 25.07 -2.57 -4.66
CA ILE A 366 24.72 -1.50 -3.71
C ILE A 366 24.22 -0.26 -4.46
N GLY A 367 25.02 0.25 -5.41
CA GLY A 367 24.67 1.45 -6.16
C GLY A 367 23.36 1.31 -6.92
N LYS A 368 23.15 0.16 -7.60
CA LYS A 368 21.91 -0.11 -8.33
C LYS A 368 20.70 -0.21 -7.40
N THR A 369 20.83 -0.92 -6.28
CA THR A 369 19.76 -1.07 -5.29
C THR A 369 19.36 0.27 -4.69
N VAL A 370 20.34 1.06 -4.23
CA VAL A 370 20.09 2.39 -3.63
C VAL A 370 19.42 3.31 -4.63
N THR A 371 19.96 3.43 -5.85
CA THR A 371 19.36 4.27 -6.90
C THR A 371 17.93 3.83 -7.24
N SER A 372 17.66 2.52 -7.26
CA SER A 372 16.32 1.99 -7.51
C SER A 372 15.35 2.30 -6.36
N LEU A 373 15.79 2.23 -5.10
CA LEU A 373 14.99 2.60 -3.93
C LEU A 373 14.66 4.10 -3.93
N GLU A 374 15.66 4.97 -4.18
CA GLU A 374 15.47 6.42 -4.29
C GLU A 374 14.50 6.81 -5.41
N ALA A 375 14.48 6.02 -6.49
CA ALA A 375 13.59 6.19 -7.62
C ALA A 375 12.23 5.47 -7.48
N TYR A 376 11.91 4.89 -6.31
CA TYR A 376 10.67 4.11 -6.07
C TYR A 376 10.49 2.91 -7.02
N LYS A 377 11.59 2.41 -7.60
CA LYS A 377 11.64 1.22 -8.46
C LYS A 377 11.95 -0.01 -7.61
N PHE A 378 11.02 -0.34 -6.71
CA PHE A 378 11.24 -1.41 -5.73
C PHE A 378 11.49 -2.78 -6.37
N ALA A 379 10.81 -3.11 -7.48
CA ALA A 379 11.09 -4.33 -8.22
C ALA A 379 12.54 -4.38 -8.75
N ASP A 380 13.05 -3.29 -9.35
CA ASP A 380 14.45 -3.22 -9.80
C ASP A 380 15.43 -3.39 -8.64
N ALA A 381 15.11 -2.84 -7.46
CA ALA A 381 15.92 -3.02 -6.26
C ALA A 381 15.96 -4.49 -5.80
N THR A 382 14.80 -5.17 -5.77
CA THR A 382 14.73 -6.60 -5.45
C THR A 382 15.50 -7.45 -6.45
N SER A 383 15.38 -7.17 -7.75
CA SER A 383 16.11 -7.89 -8.79
C SER A 383 17.63 -7.72 -8.66
N ALA A 384 18.10 -6.50 -8.39
CA ALA A 384 19.54 -6.24 -8.21
C ALA A 384 20.13 -7.03 -7.04
N ILE A 385 19.47 -7.01 -5.87
CA ILE A 385 19.94 -7.73 -4.68
C ILE A 385 19.85 -9.24 -4.89
N TYR A 386 18.72 -9.73 -5.41
CA TYR A 386 18.51 -11.15 -5.69
C TYR A 386 19.59 -11.69 -6.63
N SER A 387 19.82 -11.00 -7.77
CA SER A 387 20.79 -11.42 -8.76
C SER A 387 22.22 -11.43 -8.21
N TRP A 388 22.58 -10.47 -7.36
CA TRP A 388 23.88 -10.45 -6.71
C TRP A 388 24.04 -11.63 -5.72
N TRP A 389 23.09 -11.83 -4.81
CA TRP A 389 23.12 -12.92 -3.83
C TRP A 389 23.15 -14.30 -4.51
N GLN A 390 22.23 -14.53 -5.43
CA GLN A 390 22.06 -15.82 -6.11
C GLN A 390 23.25 -16.11 -7.02
N TYR A 391 23.49 -15.25 -8.01
CA TYR A 391 24.37 -15.60 -9.13
C TYR A 391 25.82 -15.18 -8.89
N GLN A 392 26.08 -14.11 -8.15
CA GLN A 392 27.44 -13.59 -7.97
C GLN A 392 28.08 -14.16 -6.70
N LEU A 393 27.35 -14.11 -5.57
CA LEU A 393 27.85 -14.60 -4.30
C LEU A 393 27.76 -16.12 -4.18
N CYS A 394 26.56 -16.70 -4.29
CA CYS A 394 26.38 -18.14 -4.06
C CYS A 394 26.94 -19.00 -5.20
N ASP A 395 26.54 -18.72 -6.44
CA ASP A 395 26.85 -19.61 -7.57
C ASP A 395 28.30 -19.47 -8.05
N VAL A 396 28.94 -18.31 -7.84
CA VAL A 396 30.30 -18.03 -8.34
C VAL A 396 31.30 -17.84 -7.20
N PHE A 397 31.18 -16.80 -6.37
CA PHE A 397 32.21 -16.47 -5.38
C PHE A 397 32.45 -17.58 -4.37
N ILE A 398 31.39 -18.08 -3.72
CA ILE A 398 31.47 -19.15 -2.72
C ILE A 398 32.13 -20.40 -3.32
N GLU A 399 31.76 -20.79 -4.53
CA GLU A 399 32.34 -21.94 -5.22
C GLU A 399 33.81 -21.72 -5.57
N ALA A 400 34.14 -20.53 -6.10
CA ALA A 400 35.50 -20.17 -6.51
C ALA A 400 36.48 -20.09 -5.32
N VAL A 401 36.01 -19.80 -4.11
CA VAL A 401 36.88 -19.72 -2.92
C VAL A 401 37.06 -21.05 -2.18
N LYS A 402 36.26 -22.09 -2.50
CA LYS A 402 36.39 -23.42 -1.88
C LYS A 402 37.81 -23.99 -1.92
N PRO A 403 38.56 -23.95 -3.04
CA PRO A 403 39.91 -24.51 -3.09
C PRO A 403 40.86 -23.89 -2.05
N TYR A 404 40.78 -22.59 -1.79
CA TYR A 404 41.59 -21.92 -0.76
C TYR A 404 41.26 -22.45 0.65
N PHE A 405 40.00 -22.83 0.89
CA PHE A 405 39.51 -23.30 2.19
C PHE A 405 39.64 -24.81 2.42
N PHE A 406 39.92 -25.60 1.39
CA PHE A 406 40.05 -27.06 1.50
C PHE A 406 41.49 -27.56 1.25
N ASN A 407 42.39 -26.69 0.82
CA ASN A 407 43.80 -27.01 0.65
C ASN A 407 44.62 -26.42 1.80
N ASP A 408 45.17 -27.25 2.68
CA ASP A 408 45.92 -26.80 3.86
C ASP A 408 47.36 -26.32 3.58
N SER A 409 47.75 -26.19 2.29
CA SER A 409 49.07 -25.64 1.93
C SER A 409 49.24 -24.22 2.48
N GLN A 410 50.41 -23.97 3.08
CA GLN A 410 50.78 -22.67 3.66
C GLN A 410 50.84 -21.55 2.61
N GLU A 411 51.04 -21.90 1.33
CA GLU A 411 51.03 -20.96 0.20
C GLU A 411 49.70 -20.21 0.06
N PHE A 412 48.60 -20.81 0.53
CA PHE A 412 47.27 -20.22 0.47
C PHE A 412 46.88 -19.44 1.72
N ASP A 413 47.73 -19.31 2.75
CA ASP A 413 47.36 -18.62 4.00
C ASP A 413 46.92 -17.17 3.78
N SER A 414 47.70 -16.40 3.01
CA SER A 414 47.35 -15.01 2.70
C SER A 414 46.08 -14.91 1.86
N ALA A 415 45.88 -15.83 0.92
CA ALA A 415 44.69 -15.86 0.07
C ALA A 415 43.44 -16.27 0.89
N ARG A 416 43.57 -17.23 1.81
CA ARG A 416 42.51 -17.63 2.75
C ARG A 416 42.07 -16.47 3.62
N ALA A 417 43.01 -15.72 4.20
CA ALA A 417 42.70 -14.55 5.01
C ALA A 417 41.90 -13.52 4.20
N ALA A 418 42.39 -13.17 2.99
CA ALA A 418 41.69 -12.26 2.10
C ALA A 418 40.29 -12.76 1.70
N CYS A 419 40.12 -14.06 1.45
CA CYS A 419 38.83 -14.67 1.15
C CYS A 419 37.86 -14.59 2.33
N ARG A 420 38.32 -14.76 3.58
CA ARG A 420 37.49 -14.58 4.79
C ARG A 420 37.01 -13.14 4.91
N ASP A 421 37.90 -12.18 4.72
CA ASP A 421 37.58 -10.75 4.79
C ASP A 421 36.56 -10.34 3.73
N ALA A 422 36.80 -10.75 2.48
CA ALA A 422 35.89 -10.47 1.37
C ALA A 422 34.53 -11.15 1.58
N LEU A 423 34.50 -12.41 2.04
CA LEU A 423 33.26 -13.12 2.35
C LEU A 423 32.46 -12.41 3.45
N TRP A 424 33.10 -12.02 4.55
CA TRP A 424 32.43 -11.30 5.64
C TRP A 424 31.84 -9.97 5.16
N VAL A 425 32.59 -9.16 4.41
CA VAL A 425 32.08 -7.89 3.86
C VAL A 425 30.88 -8.11 2.95
N CYS A 426 30.91 -9.16 2.12
CA CYS A 426 29.79 -9.50 1.26
C CYS A 426 28.54 -9.85 2.09
N LEU A 427 28.68 -10.69 3.12
CA LEU A 427 27.54 -11.11 3.93
C LEU A 427 26.94 -9.97 4.74
N ASP A 428 27.79 -9.17 5.40
CA ASP A 428 27.34 -8.03 6.19
C ASP A 428 26.60 -6.99 5.33
N ASN A 429 27.19 -6.55 4.21
CA ASN A 429 26.52 -5.59 3.31
C ASN A 429 25.30 -6.22 2.61
N GLY A 430 25.41 -7.47 2.18
CA GLY A 430 24.33 -8.18 1.50
C GLY A 430 23.09 -8.35 2.37
N LEU A 431 23.26 -8.64 3.66
CA LEU A 431 22.16 -8.76 4.61
C LEU A 431 21.56 -7.39 4.92
N ARG A 432 22.38 -6.36 5.14
CA ARG A 432 21.90 -4.98 5.36
C ARG A 432 21.12 -4.43 4.17
N LEU A 433 21.56 -4.67 2.92
CA LEU A 433 20.82 -4.31 1.71
C LEU A 433 19.47 -5.04 1.61
N LEU A 434 19.42 -6.31 2.02
CA LEU A 434 18.22 -7.13 1.89
C LEU A 434 17.19 -6.84 2.99
N HIS A 435 17.61 -6.23 4.10
CA HIS A 435 16.80 -6.06 5.31
C HIS A 435 15.46 -5.33 5.12
N PRO A 436 15.35 -4.23 4.34
CA PRO A 436 14.06 -3.58 4.10
C PRO A 436 13.01 -4.50 3.46
N PHE A 437 13.47 -5.50 2.70
CA PHE A 437 12.63 -6.46 2.00
C PHE A 437 12.31 -7.68 2.86
N MET A 438 13.31 -8.21 3.57
CA MET A 438 13.24 -9.48 4.32
C MET A 438 13.73 -9.32 5.76
N PRO A 439 13.03 -8.56 6.61
CA PRO A 439 13.54 -8.14 7.90
C PRO A 439 13.82 -9.28 8.89
N TYR A 440 13.08 -10.40 8.84
CA TYR A 440 13.20 -11.43 9.89
C TYR A 440 14.44 -12.31 9.71
N VAL A 441 14.61 -12.89 8.52
CA VAL A 441 15.73 -13.78 8.19
C VAL A 441 17.04 -13.00 8.17
N THR A 442 17.03 -11.74 7.72
CA THR A 442 18.24 -10.94 7.68
C THR A 442 18.69 -10.49 9.06
N GLU A 443 17.76 -10.13 9.96
CA GLU A 443 18.09 -9.88 11.38
C GLU A 443 18.74 -11.12 12.01
N GLU A 444 18.07 -12.27 11.90
CA GLU A 444 18.54 -13.52 12.48
C GLU A 444 19.93 -13.93 11.97
N LEU A 445 20.17 -13.80 10.67
CA LEU A 445 21.45 -14.13 10.05
C LEU A 445 22.54 -13.11 10.38
N TRP A 446 22.23 -11.83 10.40
CA TRP A 446 23.20 -10.76 10.66
C TRP A 446 23.69 -10.79 12.11
N GLN A 447 22.81 -11.14 13.05
CA GLN A 447 23.19 -11.29 14.45
C GLN A 447 24.22 -12.41 14.70
N ARG A 448 24.36 -13.37 13.77
CA ARG A 448 25.38 -14.45 13.87
C ARG A 448 26.74 -14.07 13.33
N LEU A 449 26.83 -13.00 12.52
CA LEU A 449 28.11 -12.60 11.93
C LEU A 449 29.07 -12.08 13.00
N PRO A 450 30.37 -12.42 12.93
CA PRO A 450 31.38 -11.87 13.83
C PRO A 450 31.53 -10.36 13.65
N GLN A 451 32.05 -9.67 14.66
CA GLN A 451 32.15 -8.21 14.71
C GLN A 451 33.60 -7.75 14.86
N PRO A 452 34.00 -6.59 14.29
CA PRO A 452 35.31 -5.99 14.52
C PRO A 452 35.62 -5.80 16.02
N LYS A 453 36.88 -5.98 16.41
CA LYS A 453 37.38 -5.98 17.82
C LYS A 453 36.97 -4.78 18.67
N ASP A 454 36.80 -3.61 18.06
CA ASP A 454 36.48 -2.35 18.75
C ASP A 454 35.09 -1.80 18.40
N SER A 455 34.22 -2.64 17.82
CA SER A 455 32.85 -2.26 17.46
C SER A 455 31.84 -2.76 18.48
N CYS A 456 30.90 -1.88 18.87
CA CYS A 456 29.74 -2.31 19.64
C CYS A 456 28.69 -2.85 18.67
N ARG A 457 28.34 -4.13 18.82
CA ARG A 457 27.25 -4.76 18.07
C ARG A 457 25.97 -3.94 18.27
N LYS A 458 25.38 -3.47 17.17
CA LYS A 458 24.07 -2.84 17.23
C LYS A 458 23.03 -3.88 17.66
N ASN A 459 22.10 -3.49 18.53
CA ASN A 459 21.05 -4.38 19.04
C ASN A 459 20.17 -4.98 17.94
N SER A 460 20.10 -4.33 16.78
CA SER A 460 19.34 -4.79 15.62
C SER A 460 20.00 -4.30 14.33
N ILE A 461 19.88 -5.07 13.26
CA ILE A 461 20.29 -4.64 11.92
C ILE A 461 19.47 -3.41 11.45
N MET A 462 18.24 -3.21 11.95
CA MET A 462 17.38 -2.05 11.65
C MET A 462 18.01 -0.69 11.97
N ILE A 463 18.86 -0.65 13.00
CA ILE A 463 19.53 0.59 13.46
C ILE A 463 20.99 0.65 12.99
N SER A 464 21.37 -0.23 12.07
CA SER A 464 22.67 -0.21 11.41
C SER A 464 22.62 0.70 10.19
N GLU A 465 23.75 1.27 9.83
CA GLU A 465 23.84 2.12 8.65
C GLU A 465 23.54 1.32 7.38
N TYR A 466 22.70 1.90 6.50
CA TYR A 466 22.36 1.26 5.24
C TYR A 466 23.54 1.36 4.26
N PRO A 467 23.90 0.27 3.54
CA PRO A 467 25.05 0.29 2.64
C PRO A 467 24.91 1.36 1.56
N SER A 468 25.96 2.17 1.38
CA SER A 468 26.07 3.18 0.33
C SER A 468 27.39 3.01 -0.43
N GLY A 469 27.44 3.47 -1.68
CA GLY A 469 28.63 3.31 -2.53
C GLY A 469 29.91 4.00 -2.00
N GLN A 470 29.77 4.91 -1.02
CA GLN A 470 30.89 5.57 -0.33
C GLN A 470 31.35 4.80 0.93
N MET A 471 30.48 3.95 1.51
CA MET A 471 30.72 3.29 2.79
C MET A 471 31.58 2.03 2.72
N ILE A 472 31.78 1.45 1.53
CA ILE A 472 32.90 0.52 1.41
C ILE A 472 34.15 1.41 1.47
N ASN A 473 34.76 1.50 2.67
CA ASN A 473 36.06 2.15 2.93
C ASN A 473 37.20 1.40 2.22
N LEU A 474 37.02 1.23 0.91
CA LEU A 474 37.98 0.80 -0.06
C LEU A 474 38.94 1.97 -0.21
N LYS A 475 40.10 1.91 0.44
CA LYS A 475 41.26 2.65 -0.07
C LYS A 475 41.65 2.03 -1.41
N VAL A 476 40.88 2.32 -2.46
CA VAL A 476 41.05 1.78 -3.81
C VAL A 476 40.94 2.91 -4.80
N ASN A 477 42.08 3.50 -5.12
CA ASN A 477 42.30 4.13 -6.42
C ASN A 477 42.38 3.02 -7.47
N LEU A 478 41.25 2.54 -8.01
CA LEU A 478 41.28 1.69 -9.21
C LEU A 478 40.14 2.05 -10.16
N VAL A 479 40.53 2.73 -11.24
CA VAL A 479 39.85 2.76 -12.53
C VAL A 479 39.90 1.33 -13.09
N LEU A 480 38.81 0.57 -12.99
CA LEU A 480 38.69 -0.78 -13.57
C LEU A 480 37.87 -0.71 -14.87
N SER A 481 38.54 -0.35 -15.96
CA SER A 481 38.01 -0.44 -17.33
C SER A 481 38.47 -1.69 -18.08
N TRP A 482 39.12 -2.65 -17.42
CA TRP A 482 39.60 -3.86 -18.09
C TRP A 482 39.39 -5.07 -17.19
N ILE A 483 38.54 -5.97 -17.68
CA ILE A 483 38.47 -7.44 -17.52
C ILE A 483 36.99 -7.80 -17.76
N LEU A 484 36.70 -8.03 -19.05
CA LEU A 484 35.70 -8.99 -19.52
C LEU A 484 36.45 -10.30 -19.80
#